data_AF-A0A848YJS6-F1
#
_entry.id   AF-A0A848YJS6-F1
#
_cell.length_a   1.000
_cell.length_b   1.000
_cell.length_c   1.000
_cell.angle_alpha   90.00
_cell.angle_beta   90.00
_cell.angle_gamma   90.00
#
_symmetry.space_group_name_H-M   'P 1'
#
loop_
_entity.id
_entity.type
_entity.pdbx_description
1 polymer ?
#
loop_
_entity_poly.entity_id
_entity_poly.type
_entity_poly.pdbx_seq_one_letter_code
_entity_poly.pdbx_strand_id
1 'polypeptide(L)'
;MAVTGTASMTINEMREFASFSAGEQRYIKRSLDIGLGRQDAFKLWARNEGENAAIRGQYVAYQELKTLRETIPHEATINDTEAFIGKLVRLAAFDLSQDRITCFSAFRFLYERLLGADVRPWLPSAFCAAAALPQIRPAARKELLQSLSEAAATAPGWSDREPAFYPEYIEAAEAA
;
A
#
# COMPACT_ATOMS: atom_id res chain seq x y z
N MET A 1 20.48 -22.19 -7.25
CA MET A 1 20.20 -20.89 -7.92
C MET A 1 18.89 -20.23 -7.50
N ALA A 2 17.83 -20.97 -7.12
CA ALA A 2 16.56 -20.35 -6.65
C ALA A 2 16.67 -19.62 -5.29
N VAL A 3 17.45 -20.17 -4.36
CA VAL A 3 17.65 -19.59 -3.01
C VAL A 3 18.38 -18.24 -3.06
N THR A 4 19.42 -18.14 -3.89
CA THR A 4 20.18 -16.90 -4.11
C THR A 4 19.35 -15.80 -4.78
N GLY A 5 18.46 -16.15 -5.72
CA GLY A 5 17.53 -15.21 -6.34
C GLY A 5 16.48 -14.64 -5.37
N THR A 6 15.99 -15.48 -4.45
CA THR A 6 15.02 -15.08 -3.41
C THR A 6 15.67 -14.15 -2.39
N ALA A 7 16.88 -14.49 -1.92
CA ALA A 7 17.62 -13.66 -0.96
C ALA A 7 17.93 -12.25 -1.51
N SER A 8 18.32 -12.14 -2.79
CA SER A 8 18.56 -10.84 -3.44
C SER A 8 17.29 -9.99 -3.52
N MET A 9 16.12 -10.61 -3.70
CA MET A 9 14.84 -9.91 -3.82
C MET A 9 14.38 -9.36 -2.46
N THR A 10 14.42 -10.20 -1.41
CA THR A 10 14.12 -9.78 -0.04
C THR A 10 15.00 -8.59 0.38
N ILE A 11 16.30 -8.63 0.07
CA ILE A 11 17.23 -7.53 0.37
C ILE A 11 16.83 -6.24 -0.37
N ASN A 12 16.41 -6.33 -1.63
CA ASN A 12 15.96 -5.15 -2.38
C ASN A 12 14.70 -4.54 -1.78
N GLU A 13 13.72 -5.37 -1.40
CA GLU A 13 12.50 -4.91 -0.73
C GLU A 13 12.79 -4.30 0.65
N MET A 14 13.73 -4.87 1.41
CA MET A 14 14.19 -4.28 2.68
C MET A 14 14.84 -2.90 2.48
N ARG A 15 15.70 -2.76 1.45
CA ARG A 15 16.33 -1.48 1.12
C ARG A 15 15.32 -0.45 0.66
N GLU A 16 14.34 -0.85 -0.14
CA GLU A 16 13.24 0.02 -0.54
C GLU A 16 12.45 0.49 0.68
N PHE A 17 12.04 -0.41 1.57
CA PHE A 17 11.33 -0.05 2.78
C PHE A 17 12.11 0.94 3.67
N ALA A 18 13.42 0.70 3.83
CA ALA A 18 14.30 1.56 4.61
C ALA A 18 14.46 2.97 4.01
N SER A 19 14.18 3.15 2.72
CA SER A 19 14.22 4.46 2.06
C SER A 19 13.00 5.34 2.35
N PHE A 20 11.90 4.77 2.84
CA PHE A 20 10.70 5.52 3.18
C PHE A 20 10.87 6.30 4.48
N SER A 21 10.09 7.36 4.64
CA SER A 21 10.08 8.15 5.89
C SER A 21 9.63 7.30 7.09
N ALA A 22 10.01 7.69 8.30
CA ALA A 22 9.55 7.00 9.51
C ALA A 22 8.01 6.94 9.63
N GLY A 23 7.33 8.00 9.15
CA GLY A 23 5.87 8.06 9.10
C GLY A 23 5.26 7.02 8.15
N GLU A 24 5.82 6.89 6.94
CA GLU A 24 5.41 5.89 5.96
C GLU A 24 5.70 4.47 6.46
N GLN A 25 6.91 4.23 6.99
CA GLN A 25 7.27 2.92 7.55
C GLN A 25 6.31 2.52 8.68
N ARG A 26 5.98 3.44 9.58
CA ARG A 26 5.02 3.20 10.67
C ARG A 26 3.63 2.91 10.12
N TYR A 27 3.17 3.67 9.14
CA TYR A 27 1.86 3.47 8.53
C TYR A 27 1.79 2.11 7.83
N ILE A 28 2.77 1.77 6.99
CA ILE A 28 2.85 0.51 6.27
C ILE A 28 2.79 -0.67 7.24
N LYS A 29 3.63 -0.68 8.28
CA LYS A 29 3.63 -1.76 9.28
C LYS A 29 2.25 -1.93 9.93
N ARG A 30 1.63 -0.84 10.40
CA ARG A 30 0.28 -0.86 10.96
C ARG A 30 -0.77 -1.36 9.97
N SER A 31 -0.71 -0.87 8.73
CA SER A 31 -1.64 -1.27 7.66
C SER A 31 -1.52 -2.77 7.37
N LEU A 32 -0.31 -3.33 7.37
CA LEU A 32 -0.11 -4.77 7.20
C LEU A 32 -0.62 -5.56 8.40
N ASP A 33 -0.43 -5.08 9.63
CA ASP A 33 -0.97 -5.74 10.82
C ASP A 33 -2.50 -5.81 10.80
N ILE A 34 -3.15 -4.72 10.37
CA ILE A 34 -4.61 -4.66 10.22
C ILE A 34 -5.09 -5.51 9.04
N GLY A 35 -4.54 -5.28 7.85
CA GLY A 35 -5.04 -5.87 6.60
C GLY A 35 -4.72 -7.36 6.41
N LEU A 36 -3.77 -7.88 7.19
CA LEU A 36 -3.40 -9.29 7.23
C LEU A 36 -3.72 -9.95 8.58
N GLY A 37 -4.31 -9.19 9.52
CA GLY A 37 -4.76 -9.71 10.82
C GLY A 37 -3.64 -10.30 11.69
N ARG A 38 -2.46 -9.66 11.71
CA ARG A 38 -1.25 -10.22 12.34
C ARG A 38 -1.17 -9.96 13.84
N GLN A 39 -1.66 -8.80 14.28
CA GLN A 39 -1.48 -8.27 15.64
C GLN A 39 -2.71 -7.47 16.09
N ASP A 40 -2.84 -7.23 17.39
CA ASP A 40 -3.81 -6.26 17.93
C ASP A 40 -3.31 -4.83 17.64
N ALA A 41 -3.85 -4.23 16.59
CA ALA A 41 -3.38 -2.93 16.16
C ALA A 41 -3.72 -1.80 17.14
N PHE A 42 -4.78 -1.93 17.94
CA PHE A 42 -5.13 -0.93 18.96
C PHE A 42 -4.06 -0.92 20.04
N LYS A 43 -3.72 -2.09 20.57
CA LYS A 43 -2.70 -2.21 21.61
C LYS A 43 -1.31 -1.78 21.11
N LEU A 44 -0.96 -2.15 19.88
CA LEU A 44 0.38 -1.96 19.35
C LEU A 44 0.64 -0.54 18.81
N TRP A 45 -0.36 0.07 18.17
CA TRP A 45 -0.16 1.29 17.39
C TRP A 45 -0.92 2.52 17.90
N ALA A 46 -1.87 2.39 18.83
CA ALA A 46 -2.63 3.54 19.31
C ALA A 46 -1.95 4.20 20.51
N ARG A 47 -1.53 5.45 20.36
CA ARG A 47 -0.94 6.26 21.44
C ARG A 47 -1.92 7.25 22.06
N ASN A 48 -3.03 7.52 21.38
CA ASN A 48 -4.07 8.44 21.82
C ASN A 48 -5.42 8.10 21.16
N GLU A 49 -6.47 8.80 21.58
CA GLU A 49 -7.83 8.58 21.07
C GLU A 49 -7.98 8.86 19.56
N GLY A 50 -7.23 9.84 19.03
CA GLY A 50 -7.19 10.12 17.60
C GLY A 50 -6.63 8.94 16.79
N GLU A 51 -5.56 8.31 17.28
CA GLU A 51 -5.00 7.10 16.66
C GLU A 51 -5.95 5.90 16.80
N ASN A 52 -6.66 5.76 17.92
CA ASN A 52 -7.73 4.76 18.06
C ASN A 52 -8.85 4.97 17.01
N ALA A 53 -9.27 6.21 16.76
CA ALA A 53 -10.25 6.52 15.73
C ALA A 53 -9.73 6.20 14.32
N ALA A 54 -8.47 6.55 14.02
CA ALA A 54 -7.84 6.24 12.74
C ALA A 54 -7.73 4.72 12.50
N ILE A 55 -7.35 3.95 13.53
CA ILE A 55 -7.26 2.47 13.46
C ILE A 55 -8.65 1.86 13.23
N ARG A 56 -9.69 2.32 13.94
CA ARG A 56 -11.08 1.90 13.68
C ARG A 56 -11.50 2.16 12.23
N GLY A 57 -11.25 3.37 11.72
CA GLY A 57 -11.54 3.73 10.33
C GLY A 57 -10.81 2.82 9.34
N GLN A 58 -9.55 2.48 9.65
CA GLN A 58 -8.75 1.59 8.81
C GLN A 58 -9.28 0.16 8.80
N TYR A 59 -9.72 -0.39 9.94
CA TYR A 59 -10.41 -1.69 9.96
C TYR A 59 -11.66 -1.69 9.08
N VAL A 60 -12.46 -0.63 9.11
CA VAL A 60 -13.66 -0.51 8.26
C VAL A 60 -13.28 -0.45 6.78
N ALA A 61 -12.32 0.39 6.42
CA ALA A 61 -11.85 0.51 5.04
C ALA A 61 -11.31 -0.83 4.50
N TYR A 62 -10.62 -1.60 5.34
CA TYR A 62 -9.93 -2.83 4.96
C TYR A 62 -10.85 -4.07 4.91
N GLN A 63 -12.13 -3.94 5.25
CA GLN A 63 -13.11 -5.05 5.13
C GLN A 63 -13.21 -5.60 3.70
N GLU A 64 -12.98 -4.76 2.69
CA GLU A 64 -13.06 -5.16 1.27
C GLU A 64 -11.79 -5.82 0.74
N LEU A 65 -10.70 -5.90 1.52
CA LEU A 65 -9.43 -6.48 1.05
C LEU A 65 -9.58 -7.92 0.58
N LYS A 66 -10.38 -8.73 1.27
CA LYS A 66 -10.63 -10.12 0.87
C LYS A 66 -11.28 -10.18 -0.52
N THR A 67 -12.36 -9.43 -0.72
CA THR A 67 -13.05 -9.37 -2.01
C THR A 67 -12.16 -8.80 -3.10
N LEU A 68 -11.35 -7.77 -2.82
CA LEU A 68 -10.39 -7.23 -3.77
C LEU A 68 -9.40 -8.29 -4.26
N ARG A 69 -8.82 -9.09 -3.36
CA ARG A 69 -7.92 -10.21 -3.73
C ARG A 69 -8.58 -11.23 -4.65
N GLU A 70 -9.85 -11.55 -4.40
CA GLU A 70 -10.61 -12.55 -5.17
C GLU A 70 -11.12 -12.05 -6.52
N THR A 71 -11.06 -10.74 -6.77
CA THR A 71 -11.68 -10.09 -7.95
C THR A 71 -10.68 -9.34 -8.82
N ILE A 72 -9.37 -9.53 -8.62
CA ILE A 72 -8.33 -8.93 -9.46
C ILE A 72 -8.51 -9.46 -10.89
N PRO A 73 -8.79 -8.61 -11.89
CA PRO A 73 -8.92 -9.08 -13.26
C PRO A 73 -7.54 -9.42 -13.84
N HIS A 74 -7.36 -10.66 -14.28
CA HIS A 74 -6.13 -11.11 -14.94
C HIS A 74 -6.11 -10.76 -16.43
N GLU A 75 -7.29 -10.72 -17.06
CA GLU A 75 -7.49 -10.15 -18.39
C GLU A 75 -8.21 -8.82 -18.21
N ALA A 76 -7.53 -7.71 -18.54
CA ALA A 76 -8.12 -6.38 -18.43
C ALA A 76 -9.14 -6.14 -19.54
N THR A 77 -10.30 -6.78 -19.45
CA THR A 77 -11.46 -6.39 -20.26
C THR A 77 -12.09 -5.13 -19.66
N ILE A 78 -12.66 -4.28 -20.51
CA ILE A 78 -13.29 -3.03 -20.05
C ILE A 78 -14.43 -3.31 -19.06
N ASN A 79 -15.13 -4.44 -19.19
CA ASN A 79 -16.29 -4.78 -18.37
C ASN A 79 -15.90 -5.15 -16.93
N ASP A 80 -14.79 -5.86 -16.74
CA ASP A 80 -14.33 -6.29 -15.41
C ASP A 80 -13.57 -5.17 -14.67
N THR A 81 -13.17 -4.13 -15.40
CA THR A 81 -12.42 -2.99 -14.88
C THR A 81 -13.24 -2.18 -13.87
N GLU A 82 -14.52 -1.89 -14.15
CA GLU A 82 -15.35 -0.99 -13.32
C GLU A 82 -15.49 -1.50 -11.88
N ALA A 83 -15.88 -2.77 -11.72
CA ALA A 83 -16.18 -3.36 -10.42
C ALA A 83 -14.95 -3.44 -9.50
N PHE A 84 -13.77 -3.63 -10.09
CA PHE A 84 -12.51 -3.74 -9.38
C PHE A 84 -11.89 -2.36 -9.09
N ILE A 85 -11.73 -1.53 -10.12
CA ILE A 85 -10.98 -0.26 -9.99
C ILE A 85 -11.70 0.71 -9.05
N GLY A 86 -13.03 0.74 -9.03
CA GLY A 86 -13.79 1.60 -8.12
C GLY A 86 -13.51 1.29 -6.65
N LYS A 87 -13.47 0.00 -6.29
CA LYS A 87 -13.15 -0.45 -4.92
C LYS A 87 -11.70 -0.16 -4.56
N LEU A 88 -10.78 -0.42 -5.49
CA LEU A 88 -9.35 -0.16 -5.29
C LEU A 88 -9.07 1.34 -5.10
N VAL A 89 -9.69 2.20 -5.92
CA VAL A 89 -9.59 3.67 -5.80
C VAL A 89 -10.16 4.15 -4.47
N ARG A 90 -11.29 3.59 -4.02
CA ARG A 90 -11.87 3.96 -2.72
C ARG A 90 -10.93 3.62 -1.56
N LEU A 91 -10.31 2.45 -1.59
CA LEU A 91 -9.32 2.05 -0.58
C LEU A 91 -8.08 2.94 -0.63
N ALA A 92 -7.55 3.19 -1.83
CA ALA A 92 -6.42 4.10 -2.05
C ALA A 92 -6.71 5.51 -1.54
N ALA A 93 -7.90 6.03 -1.81
CA ALA A 93 -8.34 7.33 -1.34
C ALA A 93 -8.39 7.41 0.20
N PHE A 94 -8.85 6.35 0.86
CA PHE A 94 -8.80 6.26 2.32
C PHE A 94 -7.36 6.36 2.82
N ASP A 95 -6.45 5.54 2.31
CA ASP A 95 -5.06 5.51 2.78
C ASP A 95 -4.32 6.82 2.51
N LEU A 96 -4.46 7.39 1.30
CA LEU A 96 -3.84 8.68 0.95
C LEU A 96 -4.41 9.84 1.78
N SER A 97 -5.69 9.79 2.15
CA SER A 97 -6.30 10.82 3.01
C SER A 97 -5.77 10.82 4.45
N GLN A 98 -5.07 9.76 4.88
CA GLN A 98 -4.43 9.73 6.19
C GLN A 98 -3.17 10.59 6.25
N ASP A 99 -2.67 11.10 5.11
CA ASP A 99 -1.49 11.96 5.01
C ASP A 99 -0.22 11.27 5.57
N ARG A 100 -0.15 9.94 5.39
CA ARG A 100 0.96 9.09 5.86
C ARG A 100 1.70 8.36 4.74
N ILE A 101 1.11 8.25 3.56
CA ILE A 101 1.76 7.76 2.35
C ILE A 101 1.94 8.96 1.44
N THR A 102 3.19 9.29 1.11
CA THR A 102 3.51 10.54 0.39
C THR A 102 4.01 10.31 -1.03
N CYS A 103 4.24 9.05 -1.41
CA CYS A 103 4.76 8.70 -2.73
C CYS A 103 4.18 7.39 -3.28
N PHE A 104 4.25 7.23 -4.60
CA PHE A 104 3.79 6.05 -5.31
C PHE A 104 4.55 4.78 -4.91
N SER A 105 5.85 4.86 -4.62
CA SER A 105 6.64 3.70 -4.18
C SER A 105 6.16 3.15 -2.84
N ALA A 106 5.90 4.01 -1.84
CA ALA A 106 5.33 3.59 -0.56
C ALA A 106 3.90 3.03 -0.70
N PHE A 107 3.07 3.66 -1.54
CA PHE A 107 1.75 3.15 -1.89
C PHE A 107 1.84 1.76 -2.50
N ARG A 108 2.64 1.61 -3.56
CA ARG A 108 2.85 0.35 -4.27
C ARG A 108 3.36 -0.74 -3.33
N PHE A 109 4.37 -0.40 -2.52
CA PHE A 109 4.95 -1.31 -1.55
C PHE A 109 3.91 -1.88 -0.58
N LEU A 110 3.00 -1.04 -0.07
CA LEU A 110 1.91 -1.49 0.79
C LEU A 110 0.91 -2.38 0.02
N TYR A 111 0.45 -1.92 -1.13
CA TYR A 111 -0.67 -2.54 -1.83
C TYR A 111 -0.32 -3.91 -2.40
N GLU A 112 0.91 -4.09 -2.90
CA GLU A 112 1.38 -5.40 -3.34
C GLU A 112 1.40 -6.42 -2.20
N ARG A 113 1.72 -6.00 -0.97
CA ARG A 113 1.70 -6.87 0.21
C ARG A 113 0.30 -7.14 0.74
N LEU A 114 -0.63 -6.20 0.53
CA LEU A 114 -2.01 -6.39 0.90
C LEU A 114 -2.76 -7.26 -0.10
N LEU A 115 -2.44 -7.18 -1.40
CA LEU A 115 -3.27 -7.73 -2.47
C LEU A 115 -2.58 -8.78 -3.36
N GLY A 116 -1.25 -8.90 -3.30
CA GLY A 116 -0.45 -9.81 -4.13
C GLY A 116 0.19 -9.13 -5.33
N ALA A 117 1.01 -9.88 -6.08
CA ALA A 117 1.70 -9.38 -7.27
C ALA A 117 0.75 -8.93 -8.39
N ASP A 118 -0.39 -9.61 -8.54
CA ASP A 118 -1.33 -9.40 -9.65
C ASP A 118 -2.01 -8.03 -9.63
N VAL A 119 -1.98 -7.32 -8.49
CA VAL A 119 -2.54 -5.97 -8.40
C VAL A 119 -1.70 -4.92 -9.14
N ARG A 120 -0.40 -5.18 -9.35
CA ARG A 120 0.59 -4.19 -9.81
C ARG A 120 0.17 -3.38 -11.04
N PRO A 121 -0.40 -3.98 -12.11
CA PRO A 121 -0.84 -3.23 -13.28
C PRO A 121 -1.91 -2.17 -12.99
N TRP A 122 -2.69 -2.38 -11.92
CA TRP A 122 -3.82 -1.52 -11.53
C TRP A 122 -3.40 -0.36 -10.62
N LEU A 123 -2.23 -0.46 -9.99
CA LEU A 123 -1.79 0.49 -8.97
C LEU A 123 -1.52 1.90 -9.51
N PRO A 124 -0.88 2.11 -10.68
CA PRO A 124 -0.68 3.46 -11.22
C PRO A 124 -2.02 4.19 -11.43
N SER A 125 -3.00 3.50 -12.04
CA SER A 125 -4.33 4.07 -12.30
C SER A 125 -5.09 4.36 -11.01
N ALA A 126 -5.09 3.42 -10.07
CA ALA A 126 -5.76 3.61 -8.78
C ALA A 126 -5.14 4.76 -7.97
N PHE A 127 -3.81 4.83 -7.93
CA PHE A 127 -3.07 5.89 -7.26
C PHE A 127 -3.34 7.25 -7.89
N CYS A 128 -3.24 7.36 -9.22
CA CYS A 128 -3.50 8.60 -9.95
C CYS A 128 -4.92 9.11 -9.70
N ALA A 129 -5.92 8.22 -9.81
CA ALA A 129 -7.31 8.57 -9.54
C ALA A 129 -7.50 9.02 -8.08
N ALA A 130 -7.03 8.24 -7.10
CA ALA A 130 -7.19 8.53 -5.68
C ALA A 130 -6.47 9.82 -5.25
N ALA A 131 -5.24 10.04 -5.72
CA ALA A 131 -4.45 11.24 -5.43
C ALA A 131 -5.09 12.52 -5.99
N ALA A 132 -5.86 12.41 -7.08
CA ALA A 132 -6.54 13.53 -7.70
C ALA A 132 -7.89 13.90 -7.03
N LEU A 133 -8.42 13.08 -6.11
CA LEU A 133 -9.76 13.25 -5.58
C LEU A 133 -9.94 14.52 -4.71
N PRO A 134 -11.16 15.09 -4.65
CA PRO A 134 -11.45 16.35 -3.94
C PRO A 134 -11.05 16.40 -2.46
N GLN A 135 -11.12 15.27 -1.75
CA GLN A 135 -10.79 15.17 -0.33
C GLN A 135 -9.29 15.29 -0.04
N ILE A 136 -8.43 15.03 -1.03
CA ILE A 136 -6.99 15.21 -0.87
C ILE A 136 -6.68 16.70 -1.02
N ARG A 137 -5.85 17.27 -0.14
CA ARG A 137 -5.51 18.70 -0.20
C ARG A 137 -4.70 19.01 -1.47
N PRO A 138 -4.92 20.15 -2.17
CA PRO A 138 -4.24 20.45 -3.42
C PRO A 138 -2.70 20.34 -3.40
N ALA A 139 -2.06 20.77 -2.30
CA ALA A 139 -0.61 20.64 -2.14
C ALA A 139 -0.14 19.18 -2.14
N ALA A 140 -0.82 18.32 -1.38
CA ALA A 140 -0.53 16.88 -1.34
C ALA A 140 -0.80 16.20 -2.68
N ARG A 141 -1.83 16.60 -3.44
CA ARG A 141 -2.08 16.05 -4.79
C ARG A 141 -0.88 16.25 -5.71
N LYS A 142 -0.28 17.44 -5.67
CA LYS A 142 0.90 17.75 -6.51
C LYS A 142 2.06 16.81 -6.17
N GLU A 143 2.39 16.68 -4.89
CA GLU A 143 3.49 15.83 -4.42
C GLU A 143 3.24 14.36 -4.77
N LEU A 144 2.04 13.86 -4.51
CA LEU A 144 1.64 12.49 -4.84
C LEU A 144 1.74 12.24 -6.34
N LEU A 145 1.10 13.06 -7.18
CA LEU A 145 1.08 12.85 -8.63
C LEU A 145 2.48 12.99 -9.26
N GLN A 146 3.35 13.85 -8.72
CA GLN A 146 4.75 13.96 -9.17
C GLN A 146 5.61 12.76 -8.76
N SER A 147 5.19 11.97 -7.76
CA SER A 147 5.90 10.77 -7.32
C SER A 147 5.68 9.55 -8.22
N LEU A 148 4.63 9.55 -9.05
CA LEU A 148 4.40 8.51 -10.05
C LEU A 148 5.25 8.83 -11.29
N SER A 149 6.29 8.03 -11.53
CA SER A 149 7.13 8.21 -12.72
C SER A 149 6.41 7.75 -13.98
N GLU A 150 6.75 8.36 -15.12
CA GLU A 150 6.28 7.92 -16.43
C GLU A 150 6.60 6.43 -16.65
N ALA A 151 7.83 6.01 -16.35
CA ALA A 151 8.26 4.62 -16.49
C ALA A 151 7.42 3.63 -15.67
N ALA A 152 6.92 4.03 -14.50
CA ALA A 152 6.01 3.20 -13.71
C ALA A 152 4.59 3.20 -14.30
N ALA A 153 4.12 4.34 -14.81
CA ALA A 153 2.81 4.45 -15.45
C ALA A 153 2.74 3.74 -16.82
N THR A 154 3.87 3.62 -17.52
CA THR A 154 3.98 3.03 -18.87
C THR A 154 4.78 1.72 -18.89
N ALA A 155 4.99 1.10 -17.73
CA ALA A 155 5.77 -0.13 -17.62
C ALA A 155 5.24 -1.19 -18.62
N PRO A 156 6.10 -1.77 -19.47
CA PRO A 156 5.67 -2.75 -20.49
C PRO A 156 5.18 -4.06 -19.87
N GLY A 157 5.49 -4.28 -18.59
CA GLY A 157 5.02 -5.39 -17.79
C GLY A 157 5.41 -5.18 -16.33
N TRP A 158 4.71 -5.90 -15.45
CA TRP A 158 5.04 -5.97 -14.04
C TRP A 158 5.59 -7.36 -13.73
N SER A 159 6.42 -7.46 -12.69
CA SER A 159 6.86 -8.77 -12.20
C SER A 159 5.65 -9.55 -11.70
N ASP A 160 5.59 -10.86 -11.94
CA ASP A 160 4.57 -11.75 -11.36
C ASP A 160 5.05 -12.35 -10.02
N ARG A 161 6.26 -11.99 -9.57
CA ARG A 161 6.82 -12.52 -8.32
C ARG A 161 6.15 -11.89 -7.10
N GLU A 162 5.62 -12.72 -6.21
CA GLU A 162 5.04 -12.27 -4.94
C GLU A 162 6.06 -11.52 -4.05
N PRO A 163 5.61 -10.54 -3.25
CA PRO A 163 6.45 -9.87 -2.27
C PRO A 163 7.04 -10.87 -1.26
N ALA A 164 8.34 -10.76 -1.00
CA ALA A 164 9.05 -11.69 -0.11
C ALA A 164 9.40 -11.11 1.26
N PHE A 165 9.39 -9.80 1.43
CA PHE A 165 9.65 -9.11 2.69
C PHE A 165 8.38 -8.44 3.19
N TYR A 166 8.02 -8.69 4.45
CA TYR A 166 6.92 -8.01 5.12
C TYR A 166 7.45 -7.36 6.39
N PRO A 167 7.49 -6.01 6.49
CA PRO A 167 8.01 -5.35 7.68
C PRO A 167 7.09 -5.60 8.87
N GLU A 168 7.71 -5.89 10.01
CA GLU A 168 7.03 -6.13 11.28
C GLU A 168 7.37 -5.02 12.28
N TYR A 169 6.57 -4.92 13.34
CA TYR A 169 6.94 -4.10 14.48
C TYR A 169 8.09 -4.75 15.25
N ILE A 170 9.09 -3.95 15.62
CA ILE A 170 10.24 -4.39 16.42
C ILE A 170 10.26 -3.53 17.67
N GLU A 171 10.12 -4.15 18.85
CA GLU A 171 10.04 -3.47 20.16
C GLU A 171 11.34 -2.75 20.57
N ALA A 172 12.44 -2.88 19.82
CA ALA A 172 13.75 -2.34 20.21
C ALA A 172 14.51 -1.65 19.06
N ALA A 173 14.38 -0.31 18.98
CA ALA A 173 15.42 0.68 18.63
C ALA A 173 14.89 2.14 18.56
N GLU A 174 13.85 2.53 19.31
CA GLU A 174 13.52 3.96 19.59
C GLU A 174 14.02 4.38 20.99
N ALA A 175 15.05 3.68 21.48
CA ALA A 175 15.79 4.02 22.69
C ALA A 175 17.29 4.10 22.35
N ALA A 176 17.66 5.06 21.52
CA ALA A 176 19.02 5.61 21.40
C ALA A 176 18.94 7.01 20.77
#